data_AF-A0A382FS76-F1
#
_entry.id   AF-A0A382FS76-F1
#
_cell.length_a   1.000
_cell.length_b   1.000
_cell.length_c   1.000
_cell.angle_alpha   90.00
_cell.angle_beta   90.00
_cell.angle_gamma   90.00
#
_symmetry.space_group_name_H-M   'P 1'
#
loop_
_entity.id
_entity.type
_entity.pdbx_description
1 polymer ?
#
loop_
_entity_poly.entity_id
_entity_poly.type
_entity_poly.pdbx_seq_one_letter_code
_entity_poly.pdbx_strand_id
1 'polypeptide(L)'
;MTEPWKDEKIDAIVSIESRGFIMAGAIAYKLNTAFIPFRKPDKLPGETYKVSYTLEYGSTEMHVHKDALEEHTNVLIIDDLLATGGTALAAIELIKRFENKNI
;
A
#
# COMPACT_ATOMS: atom_id res chain seq x y z
N MET A 1 -14.61 8.91 -3.04
CA MET A 1 -13.93 7.60 -3.03
C MET A 1 -14.09 6.83 -1.72
N THR A 2 -14.60 7.42 -0.64
CA THR A 2 -14.85 6.68 0.62
C THR A 2 -16.19 5.94 0.64
N GLU A 3 -17.18 6.38 -0.14
CA GLU A 3 -18.56 5.86 -0.11
C GLU A 3 -18.66 4.32 -0.25
N PRO A 4 -17.90 3.65 -1.14
CA PRO A 4 -17.95 2.19 -1.26
C PRO A 4 -17.49 1.43 -0.01
N TRP A 5 -16.77 2.10 0.90
CA TRP A 5 -16.08 1.48 2.04
C TRP A 5 -16.66 1.90 3.39
N LYS A 6 -17.75 2.68 3.41
CA LYS A 6 -18.28 3.29 4.65
C LYS A 6 -18.80 2.28 5.67
N ASP A 7 -19.29 1.14 5.19
CA ASP A 7 -19.85 0.06 6.00
C ASP A 7 -18.88 -1.13 6.12
N GLU A 8 -17.69 -1.00 5.53
CA GLU A 8 -16.63 -2.01 5.56
C GLU A 8 -15.65 -1.71 6.70
N LYS A 9 -15.18 -2.77 7.36
CA LYS A 9 -14.10 -2.63 8.35
C LYS A 9 -12.76 -2.56 7.61
N ILE A 10 -12.25 -1.35 7.39
CA ILE A 10 -10.90 -1.13 6.87
C ILE A 10 -9.98 -0.73 8.03
N ASP A 11 -8.85 -1.42 8.20
CA ASP A 11 -7.88 -1.13 9.26
C ASP A 11 -6.77 -0.20 8.74
N ALA A 12 -6.33 -0.41 7.49
CA ALA A 12 -5.26 0.36 6.86
C ALA A 12 -5.53 0.66 5.39
N ILE A 13 -5.23 1.89 4.97
CA ILE A 13 -5.06 2.27 3.57
C ILE A 13 -3.58 2.15 3.22
N VAL A 14 -3.27 1.30 2.26
CA VAL A 14 -1.95 1.22 1.63
C VAL A 14 -1.97 2.02 0.34
N SER A 15 -0.89 2.74 0.04
CA SER A 15 -0.76 3.46 -1.23
C SER A 15 0.65 3.38 -1.77
N ILE A 16 0.77 3.41 -3.10
CA ILE A 16 2.04 3.36 -3.82
C ILE A 16 2.48 4.79 -4.12
N GLU A 17 3.75 5.08 -3.89
CA GLU A 17 4.25 6.44 -4.04
C GLU A 17 4.18 7.02 -5.47
N SER A 18 4.19 8.33 -5.66
CA SER A 18 3.88 9.38 -4.66
C SER A 18 2.48 9.97 -4.88
N ARG A 19 1.91 9.82 -6.09
CA ARG A 19 0.66 10.48 -6.47
C ARG A 19 -0.55 9.89 -5.74
N GLY A 20 -0.59 8.56 -5.58
CA GLY A 20 -1.62 7.87 -4.81
C GLY A 20 -1.77 8.41 -3.37
N PHE A 21 -0.69 8.90 -2.76
CA PHE A 21 -0.69 9.38 -1.38
C PHE A 21 -1.65 10.55 -1.15
N ILE A 22 -1.81 11.42 -2.15
CA ILE A 22 -2.63 12.63 -2.03
C ILE A 22 -4.07 12.25 -1.69
N MET A 23 -4.61 11.25 -2.40
CA MET A 23 -5.99 10.81 -2.21
C MET A 23 -6.08 9.75 -1.09
N ALA A 24 -5.12 8.84 -1.01
CA ALA A 24 -5.09 7.79 0.01
C ALA A 24 -5.02 8.37 1.42
N GLY A 25 -4.22 9.41 1.66
CA GLY A 25 -4.17 10.09 2.96
C GLY A 25 -5.50 10.73 3.33
N ALA A 26 -6.17 11.38 2.38
CA ALA A 26 -7.50 11.97 2.61
C ALA A 26 -8.58 10.89 2.88
N ILE A 27 -8.49 9.75 2.20
CA ILE A 27 -9.38 8.60 2.41
C ILE A 27 -9.14 7.98 3.79
N ALA A 28 -7.89 7.73 4.17
CA ALA A 28 -7.53 7.18 5.48
C ALA A 28 -8.02 8.10 6.62
N TYR A 29 -7.81 9.41 6.48
CA TYR A 29 -8.32 10.40 7.42
C TYR A 29 -9.85 10.33 7.55
N LYS A 30 -10.58 10.28 6.43
CA LYS A 30 -12.05 10.27 6.43
C LYS A 30 -12.65 8.96 6.92
N LEU A 31 -11.97 7.82 6.72
CA LEU A 31 -12.38 6.50 7.21
C LEU A 31 -11.85 6.20 8.62
N ASN A 32 -11.03 7.09 9.21
CA ASN A 32 -10.38 6.90 10.50
C ASN A 32 -9.54 5.61 10.56
N THR A 33 -8.69 5.41 9.56
CA THR A 33 -7.84 4.21 9.41
C THR A 33 -6.37 4.59 9.33
N ALA A 34 -5.49 3.61 9.49
CA ALA A 34 -4.06 3.82 9.30
C ALA A 34 -3.76 4.18 7.83
N PHE A 35 -2.74 5.00 7.60
CA PHE A 35 -2.18 5.24 6.28
C PHE A 35 -0.75 4.69 6.21
N ILE A 36 -0.52 3.73 5.32
CA ILE A 36 0.74 3.01 5.20
C ILE A 36 1.36 3.25 3.81
N PRO A 37 2.47 4.01 3.71
CA PRO A 37 3.08 4.34 2.43
C PRO A 37 4.00 3.23 1.94
N PHE A 38 3.81 2.79 0.69
CA PHE A 38 4.76 1.93 -0.03
C PHE A 38 5.66 2.80 -0.89
N ARG A 39 6.98 2.65 -0.73
CA ARG A 39 7.97 3.57 -1.30
C ARG A 39 9.05 2.84 -2.08
N LYS A 40 9.77 3.57 -2.94
CA LYS A 40 11.02 3.08 -3.55
C LYS A 40 12.12 2.85 -2.50
N PRO A 41 13.22 2.16 -2.88
CA PRO A 41 14.39 1.98 -2.03
C PRO A 41 14.85 3.27 -1.34
N ASP A 42 15.38 3.11 -0.13
CA ASP A 42 16.04 4.15 0.65
C ASP A 42 15.16 5.35 1.05
N LYS A 43 13.83 5.26 0.88
CA LYS A 43 12.88 6.29 1.29
C LYS A 43 12.28 6.09 2.69
N LEU A 44 12.43 4.89 3.25
CA LEU A 44 11.89 4.51 4.55
C LEU A 44 13.05 4.36 5.55
N PRO A 45 13.00 4.98 6.74
CA PRO A 45 14.13 5.04 7.66
C PRO A 45 14.39 3.75 8.46
N GLY A 46 13.46 2.78 8.46
CA GLY A 46 13.54 1.56 9.26
C GLY A 46 13.76 0.28 8.43
N GLU A 47 13.67 -0.87 9.10
CA GLU A 47 13.68 -2.16 8.42
C GLU A 47 12.46 -2.34 7.53
N THR A 48 12.67 -2.79 6.30
CA THR A 48 11.59 -2.96 5.32
C THR A 48 11.46 -4.39 4.82
N TYR A 49 10.24 -4.83 4.57
CA TYR A 49 10.01 -5.84 3.53
C TYR A 49 10.17 -5.20 2.15
N LYS A 50 10.56 -6.00 1.16
CA LYS A 50 10.69 -5.54 -0.22
C LYS A 50 10.25 -6.57 -1.24
N VAL A 51 9.81 -6.08 -2.39
CA VAL A 51 9.52 -6.89 -3.58
C VAL A 51 10.06 -6.18 -4.82
N SER A 52 10.71 -6.95 -5.70
CA SER A 52 11.17 -6.46 -7.00
C SER A 52 10.08 -6.65 -8.04
N TYR A 53 9.89 -5.67 -8.94
CA TYR A 53 8.94 -5.78 -10.04
C TYR A 53 9.50 -5.12 -11.30
N THR A 54 9.03 -5.60 -12.46
CA THR A 54 9.52 -5.20 -13.78
C THR A 54 8.73 -4.02 -14.31
N LEU A 55 9.45 -3.07 -14.91
CA LEU A 55 8.92 -1.94 -15.66
C LEU A 55 9.14 -2.20 -17.16
N GLU A 56 8.63 -1.32 -18.02
CA GLU A 56 8.91 -1.38 -19.47
C GLU A 56 10.43 -1.35 -19.76
N TYR A 57 11.17 -0.59 -18.96
CA TYR A 57 12.63 -0.52 -19.02
C TYR A 57 13.22 -0.75 -17.63
N GLY A 58 13.63 -1.99 -17.36
CA GLY A 58 14.32 -2.38 -16.14
C GLY A 58 13.41 -2.92 -15.03
N SER A 59 13.95 -2.98 -13.82
CA SER A 59 13.24 -3.39 -12.61
C SER A 59 13.50 -2.39 -11.49
N THR A 60 12.56 -2.33 -10.55
CA THR A 60 12.69 -1.53 -9.32
C THR A 60 12.17 -2.34 -8.14
N GLU A 61 12.37 -1.84 -6.93
CA GLU A 61 11.82 -2.43 -5.71
C GLU A 61 10.72 -1.54 -5.11
N MET A 62 9.81 -2.18 -4.37
CA MET A 62 8.80 -1.55 -3.53
C MET A 62 9.01 -1.99 -2.08
N HIS A 63 8.96 -1.04 -1.15
CA HIS A 63 9.31 -1.21 0.25
C HIS A 63 8.19 -0.72 1.17
N VAL A 64 8.07 -1.40 2.32
CA VAL A 64 7.21 -1.03 3.45
C VAL A 64 7.92 -1.42 4.74
N HIS A 65 7.76 -0.64 5.83
CA HIS A 65 8.33 -1.05 7.12
C HIS A 65 7.75 -2.40 7.60
N LYS A 66 8.58 -3.22 8.24
CA LYS A 66 8.19 -4.57 8.70
C LYS A 66 7.11 -4.56 9.79
N ASP A 67 6.97 -3.47 10.53
CA ASP A 67 5.99 -3.27 11.60
C ASP A 67 4.67 -2.65 11.11
N ALA A 68 4.61 -2.24 9.83
CA ALA A 68 3.56 -1.34 9.35
C ALA A 68 2.15 -1.95 9.29
N LEU A 69 2.03 -3.28 9.24
CA LEU A 69 0.76 -3.98 9.07
C LEU A 69 0.52 -5.07 10.12
N GLU A 70 1.35 -5.19 11.17
CA GLU A 70 1.21 -6.29 12.16
C GLU A 70 -0.21 -6.32 12.77
N GLU A 71 -0.69 -5.16 13.22
CA GLU A 71 -2.00 -4.97 13.87
C GLU A 71 -3.16 -4.65 12.90
N HIS A 72 -2.94 -4.76 11.59
CA HIS A 72 -3.93 -4.38 10.56
C HIS A 72 -4.29 -5.60 9.69
N THR A 73 -5.55 -6.03 9.74
CA THR A 73 -6.02 -7.22 9.03
C THR A 73 -6.62 -6.86 7.68
N ASN A 74 -7.53 -5.90 7.66
CA ASN A 74 -8.26 -5.48 6.46
C ASN A 74 -7.56 -4.27 5.82
N VAL A 75 -6.93 -4.50 4.66
CA VAL A 75 -6.04 -3.55 4.01
C VAL A 75 -6.62 -3.15 2.65
N LEU A 76 -6.84 -1.86 2.43
CA LEU A 76 -7.31 -1.34 1.15
C LEU A 76 -6.18 -0.66 0.39
N ILE A 77 -5.91 -1.10 -0.83
CA ILE A 77 -4.93 -0.46 -1.72
C ILE A 77 -5.59 0.68 -2.49
N ILE A 78 -5.03 1.89 -2.37
CA ILE A 78 -5.46 3.07 -3.12
C ILE A 78 -4.29 3.62 -3.94
N ASP A 79 -4.53 3.83 -5.23
CA ASP A 79 -3.60 4.52 -6.13
C ASP A 79 -4.36 5.53 -7.00
N ASP A 80 -3.62 6.42 -7.67
CA ASP A 80 -4.21 7.45 -8.51
C ASP A 80 -4.75 6.89 -9.84
N LEU A 81 -4.04 5.93 -10.44
CA LEU A 81 -4.43 5.33 -11.72
C LEU A 81 -3.92 3.89 -11.85
N LEU A 82 -4.80 2.99 -12.29
CA LEU A 82 -4.42 1.63 -12.68
C LEU A 82 -4.03 1.61 -14.17
N ALA A 83 -2.75 1.39 -14.46
CA ALA A 83 -2.24 1.24 -15.82
C ALA A 83 -2.12 -0.25 -16.22
N THR A 84 -0.93 -0.84 -16.11
CA THR A 84 -0.69 -2.27 -16.40
C THR A 84 -1.03 -3.19 -15.23
N GLY A 85 -1.24 -2.64 -14.04
CA GLY A 85 -1.46 -3.39 -12.79
C GLY A 85 -0.20 -3.96 -12.15
N GLY A 86 0.99 -3.80 -12.76
CA GLY A 86 2.23 -4.35 -12.22
C GLY A 86 2.59 -3.84 -10.82
N THR A 87 2.37 -2.55 -10.55
CA THR A 87 2.58 -1.95 -9.22
C THR A 87 1.55 -2.43 -8.20
N ALA A 88 0.29 -2.62 -8.60
CA ALA A 88 -0.75 -3.17 -7.73
C ALA A 88 -0.46 -4.63 -7.35
N LEU A 89 -0.01 -5.45 -8.30
CA LEU A 89 0.42 -6.83 -8.04
C LEU A 89 1.65 -6.88 -7.11
N ALA A 90 2.62 -5.98 -7.32
CA ALA A 90 3.77 -5.85 -6.42
C ALA A 90 3.32 -5.46 -5.00
N ALA A 91 2.38 -4.52 -4.87
CA ALA A 91 1.84 -4.15 -3.57
C ALA A 91 1.14 -5.33 -2.86
N ILE A 92 0.33 -6.12 -3.59
CA ILE A 92 -0.29 -7.33 -3.06
C ILE A 92 0.77 -8.33 -2.58
N GLU A 93 1.81 -8.58 -3.38
CA GLU A 93 2.89 -9.50 -3.00
C GLU A 93 3.68 -8.99 -1.78
N LEU A 94 3.83 -7.68 -1.65
CA LEU A 94 4.47 -7.08 -0.49
C LEU A 94 3.61 -7.21 0.77
N ILE A 95 2.29 -7.04 0.67
CA ILE A 95 1.34 -7.24 1.79
C ILE A 95 1.32 -8.72 2.22
N LYS A 96 1.48 -9.67 1.29
CA LYS A 96 1.59 -11.10 1.60
C LYS A 96 2.83 -11.50 2.40
N ARG A 97 3.80 -10.59 2.60
CA ARG A 97 4.91 -10.79 3.54
C ARG A 97 4.48 -10.71 5.00
N PHE A 98 3.28 -10.17 5.26
CA PHE A 98 2.67 -10.13 6.58
C PHE A 98 1.63 -11.23 6.71
N GLU A 99 1.46 -11.75 7.91
CA GLU A 99 0.48 -12.80 8.17
C GLU A 99 -0.95 -12.23 8.30
N ASN A 100 -1.94 -13.06 7.97
CA ASN A 100 -3.36 -12.79 8.23
C ASN A 100 -3.86 -11.46 7.61
N LYS A 101 -3.58 -11.21 6.33
CA LYS A 101 -4.05 -10.04 5.61
C LYS A 101 -5.22 -10.36 4.68
N ASN A 102 -6.25 -9.54 4.78
CA ASN A 102 -7.39 -9.47 3.87
C ASN A 102 -7.22 -8.20 3.04
N ILE A 103 -7.06 -8.35 1.73
CA ILE A 103 -6.77 -7.27 0.78
C ILE A 103 -7.98 -7.04 -0.11
#